data_AF-A0A0T5ZBM1-F1
#
_entry.id   AF-A0A0T5ZBM1-F1
#
_cell.length_a   1.000
_cell.length_b   1.000
_cell.length_c   1.000
_cell.angle_alpha   90.00
_cell.angle_beta   90.00
_cell.angle_gamma   90.00
#
_symmetry.space_group_name_H-M   'P 1'
#
loop_
_entity.id
_entity.type
_entity.pdbx_description
1 polymer ?
#
loop_
_entity_poly.entity_id
_entity_poly.type
_entity_poly.pdbx_seq_one_letter_code
_entity_poly.pdbx_strand_id
1 'polypeptide(L)'
;MKSLRILLTPLVASMLICNSALADEMRLGQRITDLENRVTALEQLLEETNAKDRWKDPILWRRIKREMSSDDIQKLLGKPARIEQQIFTSWYYHPSSKLHSYVWFDEGKVLGWEVPD
;
A
#
# COMPACT_ATOMS: atom_id res chain seq x y z
N MET A 1 -40.80 14.45 -56.08
CA MET A 1 -39.49 14.34 -55.37
C MET A 1 -39.46 15.16 -54.08
N LYS A 2 -40.30 14.86 -53.07
CA LYS A 2 -40.32 15.61 -51.78
C LYS A 2 -40.24 14.74 -50.53
N SER A 3 -40.23 13.41 -50.65
CA SER A 3 -40.30 12.48 -49.51
C SER A 3 -38.93 12.03 -48.99
N LEU A 4 -37.85 12.11 -49.79
CA LEU A 4 -36.53 11.60 -49.41
C LEU A 4 -35.76 12.49 -48.40
N ARG A 5 -36.13 13.78 -48.27
CA ARG A 5 -35.46 14.72 -47.37
C ARG A 5 -35.93 14.65 -45.91
N ILE A 6 -37.08 14.04 -45.64
CA ILE A 6 -37.70 14.02 -44.30
C ILE A 6 -37.19 12.83 -43.46
N LEU A 7 -36.68 11.77 -44.09
CA LEU A 7 -36.14 10.58 -43.41
C LEU A 7 -34.61 10.64 -43.18
N LEU A 8 -33.88 11.49 -43.92
CA LEU A 8 -32.42 11.61 -43.76
C LEU A 8 -32.01 12.36 -42.48
N THR A 9 -32.82 13.32 -42.03
CA THR A 9 -32.51 14.16 -40.86
C THR A 9 -32.57 13.43 -39.50
N PRO A 10 -33.54 12.54 -39.20
CA PRO A 10 -33.55 11.82 -37.93
C PRO A 10 -32.44 10.75 -37.85
N LEU A 11 -32.07 10.14 -38.98
CA LEU A 11 -31.03 9.09 -39.03
C LEU A 11 -29.63 9.67 -38.72
N VAL A 12 -29.32 10.83 -39.29
CA VAL A 12 -28.03 11.51 -39.06
C VAL A 12 -27.94 12.04 -37.62
N ALA A 13 -29.03 12.59 -37.08
CA ALA A 13 -29.07 13.02 -35.68
C ALA A 13 -28.89 11.84 -34.70
N SER A 14 -29.52 10.69 -34.97
CA SER A 14 -29.36 9.49 -34.13
C SER A 14 -27.94 8.93 -34.18
N MET A 15 -27.28 8.93 -35.34
CA MET A 15 -25.87 8.52 -35.46
C MET A 15 -24.91 9.46 -34.72
N LEU A 16 -25.15 10.77 -34.77
CA LEU A 16 -24.34 11.76 -34.04
C LEU A 16 -24.47 11.60 -32.51
N ILE A 17 -25.68 11.35 -32.00
CA ILE A 17 -25.93 11.16 -30.57
C ILE A 17 -25.27 9.88 -30.05
N CYS A 18 -25.38 8.76 -30.79
CA CYS A 18 -24.74 7.50 -30.41
C CYS A 18 -23.20 7.60 -30.38
N ASN A 19 -22.59 8.34 -31.32
CA ASN A 19 -21.14 8.54 -31.32
C ASN A 19 -20.67 9.38 -30.13
N SER A 20 -21.42 10.41 -29.74
CA SER A 20 -21.08 11.19 -28.53
C SER A 20 -21.21 10.38 -27.24
N ALA A 21 -22.25 9.53 -27.13
CA ALA A 21 -22.45 8.69 -25.96
C ALA A 21 -21.34 7.64 -25.80
N LEU A 22 -20.95 6.98 -26.90
CA LEU A 22 -19.82 6.04 -26.92
C LEU A 22 -18.49 6.72 -26.59
N ALA A 23 -18.25 7.92 -27.11
CA ALA A 23 -17.03 8.66 -26.80
C ALA A 23 -16.95 9.07 -25.32
N ASP A 24 -18.08 9.42 -24.70
CA ASP A 24 -18.14 9.79 -23.29
C ASP A 24 -17.99 8.54 -22.40
N GLU A 25 -18.59 7.41 -22.79
CA GLU A 25 -18.43 6.13 -22.10
C GLU A 25 -16.98 5.63 -22.15
N MET A 26 -16.30 5.72 -23.30
CA MET A 26 -14.87 5.42 -23.42
C MET A 26 -14.01 6.33 -22.54
N ARG A 27 -14.32 7.63 -22.51
CA ARG A 27 -13.59 8.61 -21.68
C ARG A 27 -13.79 8.35 -20.19
N LEU A 28 -14.99 7.97 -19.78
CA LEU A 28 -15.30 7.54 -18.42
C LEU A 28 -14.54 6.26 -18.06
N GLY A 29 -14.53 5.27 -18.95
CA GLY A 29 -13.77 4.03 -18.77
C GLY A 29 -12.27 4.29 -18.57
N GLN A 30 -11.67 5.16 -19.40
CA GLN A 30 -10.26 5.56 -19.24
C GLN A 30 -10.01 6.23 -17.89
N ARG A 31 -10.92 7.10 -17.43
CA ARG A 31 -10.81 7.75 -16.12
C ARG A 31 -10.92 6.76 -14.97
N ILE A 32 -11.80 5.77 -15.09
CA ILE A 32 -11.95 4.72 -14.08
C ILE A 32 -10.64 3.93 -13.98
N THR A 33 -10.10 3.46 -15.10
CA THR A 33 -8.82 2.73 -15.11
C THR A 33 -7.66 3.56 -14.57
N ASP A 34 -7.57 4.86 -14.93
CA ASP A 34 -6.56 5.75 -14.34
C ASP A 34 -6.69 5.86 -12.82
N LEU A 35 -7.93 6.04 -12.32
CA LEU A 35 -8.20 6.13 -10.89
C LEU A 35 -7.89 4.82 -10.17
N GLU A 36 -8.28 3.67 -10.71
CA GLU A 36 -7.98 2.35 -10.15
C GLU A 36 -6.48 2.11 -10.04
N ASN A 37 -5.72 2.46 -11.09
CA ASN A 37 -4.26 2.36 -11.09
C ASN A 37 -3.64 3.26 -10.01
N ARG A 38 -4.14 4.49 -9.87
CA ARG A 38 -3.66 5.45 -8.86
C ARG A 38 -4.00 5.01 -7.45
N VAL A 39 -5.20 4.47 -7.23
CA VAL A 39 -5.60 3.90 -5.94
C VAL A 39 -4.68 2.74 -5.58
N THR A 40 -4.44 1.81 -6.51
CA THR A 40 -3.53 0.68 -6.30
C THR A 40 -2.11 1.15 -5.93
N ALA A 41 -1.59 2.16 -6.63
CA ALA A 41 -0.27 2.73 -6.32
C ALA A 41 -0.24 3.41 -4.94
N LEU A 42 -1.31 4.11 -4.56
CA LEU A 42 -1.43 4.75 -3.26
C LEU A 42 -1.57 3.73 -2.12
N GLU A 43 -2.30 2.64 -2.33
CA GLU A 43 -2.40 1.54 -1.37
C GLU A 43 -1.02 0.89 -1.14
N GLN A 44 -0.26 0.64 -2.21
CA GLN A 44 1.11 0.15 -2.10
C GLN A 44 2.02 1.11 -1.32
N LEU A 45 1.97 2.40 -1.65
CA LEU A 45 2.71 3.45 -0.94
C LEU A 45 2.29 3.55 0.53
N LEU A 46 1.00 3.38 0.83
CA LEU A 46 0.49 3.43 2.19
C LEU A 46 0.96 2.21 2.99
N GLU A 47 0.96 1.01 2.40
CA GLU A 47 1.53 -0.18 3.03
C GLU A 47 3.03 0.00 3.31
N GLU A 48 3.79 0.53 2.36
CA GLU A 48 5.21 0.83 2.53
C GLU A 48 5.46 1.90 3.61
N THR A 49 4.64 2.95 3.63
CA THR A 49 4.78 4.07 4.57
C THR A 49 4.35 3.66 5.98
N ASN A 50 3.21 2.98 6.11
CA ASN A 50 2.78 2.42 7.38
C ASN A 50 3.86 1.46 7.89
N ALA A 51 4.35 0.53 7.05
CA ALA A 51 5.41 -0.41 7.41
C ALA A 51 6.69 0.28 7.93
N LYS A 52 7.02 1.47 7.44
CA LYS A 52 8.21 2.22 7.85
C LYS A 52 8.14 2.76 9.28
N ASP A 53 6.94 3.09 9.76
CA ASP A 53 6.72 3.77 11.04
C ASP A 53 5.94 2.96 12.07
N ARG A 54 5.50 1.72 11.76
CA ARG A 54 4.76 0.86 12.71
C ARG A 54 5.51 0.67 14.03
N TRP A 55 6.83 0.57 13.96
CA TRP A 55 7.68 0.43 15.14
C TRP A 55 7.53 1.59 16.13
N LYS A 56 6.95 2.74 15.76
CA LYS A 56 6.70 3.85 16.70
C LYS A 56 5.50 3.61 17.60
N ASP A 57 4.59 2.68 17.27
CA ASP A 57 3.38 2.41 18.07
C ASP A 57 3.68 1.44 19.22
N PRO A 58 3.67 1.89 20.50
CA PRO A 58 3.96 1.05 21.66
C PRO A 58 2.99 -0.13 21.82
N ILE A 59 1.77 -0.03 21.28
CA ILE A 59 0.76 -1.11 21.37
C ILE A 59 1.25 -2.34 20.59
N LEU A 60 1.95 -2.15 19.48
CA LEU A 60 2.48 -3.26 18.68
C LEU A 60 3.59 -4.00 19.43
N TRP A 61 4.43 -3.29 20.17
CA TRP A 61 5.49 -3.91 20.99
C TRP A 61 4.93 -4.78 22.10
N ARG A 62 3.79 -4.41 22.69
CA ARG A 62 3.11 -5.24 23.71
C ARG A 62 2.60 -6.57 23.16
N ARG A 63 2.50 -6.73 21.83
CA ARG A 63 2.09 -7.98 21.18
C ARG A 63 3.27 -8.93 20.97
N ILE A 64 4.50 -8.45 21.11
CA ILE A 64 5.71 -9.28 21.00
C ILE A 64 5.70 -10.30 22.13
N LYS A 65 6.12 -11.52 21.80
CA LYS A 65 6.29 -12.63 22.74
C LYS A 65 7.66 -13.25 22.49
N ARG A 66 8.24 -13.84 23.53
CA ARG A 66 9.40 -14.71 23.37
C ARG A 66 9.08 -15.84 22.40
N GLU A 67 10.09 -16.37 21.72
CA GLU A 67 9.97 -17.43 20.71
C GLU A 67 9.22 -17.04 19.42
N MET A 68 8.81 -15.78 19.29
CA MET A 68 8.26 -15.25 18.04
C MET A 68 9.35 -15.26 16.95
N SER A 69 8.98 -15.55 15.71
CA SER A 69 9.93 -15.58 14.61
C SER A 69 10.32 -14.16 14.16
N SER A 70 11.50 -14.01 13.56
CA SER A 70 11.90 -12.76 12.88
C SER A 70 10.87 -12.28 11.86
N ASP A 71 10.22 -13.21 11.14
CA ASP A 71 9.23 -12.90 10.12
C ASP A 71 7.95 -12.31 10.72
N ASP A 72 7.51 -12.85 11.87
CA ASP A 72 6.35 -12.31 12.60
C ASP A 72 6.66 -10.90 13.13
N ILE A 73 7.88 -10.67 13.60
CA ILE A 73 8.34 -9.35 14.04
C ILE A 73 8.39 -8.37 12.87
N GLN A 74 8.88 -8.80 11.71
CA GLN A 74 8.91 -7.98 10.51
C GLN A 74 7.49 -7.61 10.03
N LYS A 75 6.52 -8.52 10.13
CA LYS A 75 5.09 -8.21 9.84
C LYS A 75 4.48 -7.27 10.86
N LEU A 76 4.89 -7.38 12.13
CA LEU A 76 4.32 -6.62 13.23
C LEU A 76 4.84 -5.17 13.25
N LEU A 77 6.16 -5.00 13.24
CA LEU A 77 6.85 -3.72 13.40
C LEU A 77 7.40 -3.13 12.09
N GLY A 78 7.41 -3.91 11.02
CA GLY A 78 8.03 -3.51 9.75
C GLY A 78 9.51 -3.87 9.66
N LYS A 79 10.18 -3.29 8.66
CA LYS A 79 11.61 -3.52 8.41
C LYS A 79 12.46 -2.75 9.43
N PRO A 80 13.47 -3.37 10.06
CA PRO A 80 14.38 -2.65 10.94
C PRO A 80 15.25 -1.67 10.13
N ALA A 81 15.67 -0.58 10.77
CA ALA A 81 16.60 0.37 10.19
C ALA A 81 18.03 -0.19 10.15
N ARG A 82 18.37 -1.08 11.08
CA ARG A 82 19.69 -1.72 11.16
C ARG A 82 19.58 -3.12 11.75
N ILE A 83 20.40 -4.04 11.23
CA ILE A 83 20.57 -5.39 11.75
C ILE A 83 22.05 -5.58 12.11
N GLU A 84 22.31 -6.10 13.31
CA GLU A 84 23.64 -6.44 13.79
C GLU A 84 23.68 -7.91 14.19
N GLN A 85 24.62 -8.68 13.63
CA GLN A 85 24.78 -10.11 13.88
C GLN A 85 26.08 -10.33 14.66
N GLN A 86 25.98 -10.31 16.00
CA GLN A 86 27.09 -10.62 16.89
C GLN A 86 26.85 -11.97 17.56
N ILE A 87 26.96 -12.05 18.89
CA ILE A 87 26.57 -13.23 19.67
C ILE A 87 25.07 -13.50 19.50
N PHE A 88 24.27 -12.43 19.48
CA PHE A 88 22.85 -12.45 19.14
C PHE A 88 22.61 -11.61 17.88
N THR A 89 21.51 -11.88 17.20
CA THR A 89 21.05 -11.00 16.11
C THR A 89 20.19 -9.91 16.73
N SER A 90 20.54 -8.64 16.52
CA SER A 90 19.81 -7.49 17.05
C SER A 90 19.26 -6.63 15.92
N TRP A 91 17.98 -6.30 16.00
CA TRP A 91 17.27 -5.44 15.06
C TRP A 91 16.96 -4.11 15.75
N TYR A 92 17.43 -3.02 15.16
CA TYR A 92 17.21 -1.66 15.65
C TYR A 92 16.27 -0.93 14.71
N TYR A 93 15.21 -0.34 15.28
CA TYR A 93 14.18 0.36 14.52
C TYR A 93 14.38 1.87 14.48
N HIS A 94 14.93 2.45 15.55
CA HIS A 94 15.25 3.87 15.55
C HIS A 94 16.41 4.17 14.58
N PRO A 95 16.31 5.18 13.70
CA PRO A 95 17.30 5.43 12.64
C PRO A 95 18.70 5.79 13.16
N SER A 96 18.78 6.45 14.32
CA SER A 96 20.03 6.98 14.87
C SER A 96 20.39 6.47 16.27
N SER A 97 19.47 5.81 16.99
CA SER A 97 19.68 5.40 18.38
C SER A 97 19.60 3.88 18.48
N LYS A 98 20.49 3.30 19.28
CA LYS A 98 20.50 1.86 19.59
C LYS A 98 19.92 1.54 20.96
N LEU A 99 19.63 2.57 21.76
CA LEU A 99 19.29 2.40 23.17
C LEU A 99 17.78 2.22 23.40
N HIS A 100 16.97 2.52 22.39
CA HIS A 100 15.51 2.47 22.46
C HIS A 100 14.99 1.81 21.18
N SER A 101 13.86 1.11 21.23
CA SER A 101 13.23 0.47 20.05
C SER A 101 14.10 -0.60 19.35
N TYR A 102 14.42 -1.68 20.06
CA TYR A 102 15.16 -2.81 19.47
C TYR A 102 14.62 -4.17 19.91
N VAL A 103 14.85 -5.18 19.08
CA VAL A 103 14.51 -6.59 19.34
C VAL A 103 15.77 -7.40 19.14
N TRP A 104 16.08 -8.35 20.03
CA TRP A 104 17.19 -9.27 19.82
C TRP A 104 16.71 -10.72 19.81
N PHE A 105 17.43 -11.50 19.01
CA PHE A 105 17.08 -12.85 18.64
C PHE A 105 18.21 -13.81 18.96
N ASP A 106 17.81 -15.01 19.36
CA ASP A 106 18.67 -16.19 19.45
C ASP A 106 18.12 -17.24 18.49
N GLU A 107 18.97 -17.80 17.63
CA GLU A 107 18.56 -18.76 16.57
C GLU A 107 17.31 -18.34 15.75
N GLY A 108 17.13 -17.03 15.51
CA GLY A 108 16.00 -16.48 14.77
C GLY A 108 14.69 -16.35 15.57
N LYS A 109 14.75 -16.56 16.88
CA LYS A 109 13.64 -16.46 17.82
C LYS A 109 13.82 -15.27 18.76
N VAL A 110 12.75 -14.55 19.04
CA VAL A 110 12.79 -13.39 19.95
C VAL A 110 13.18 -13.83 21.35
N LEU A 111 14.27 -13.25 21.84
CA LEU A 111 14.75 -13.45 23.21
C LEU A 111 14.36 -12.26 24.11
N GLY A 112 14.35 -11.04 23.57
CA GLY A 112 13.90 -9.84 24.27
C GLY A 112 13.76 -8.61 23.36
N TRP A 113 13.19 -7.54 23.91
CA TRP A 113 12.96 -6.29 23.21
C TRP A 113 12.87 -5.09 24.17
N GLU A 114 13.13 -3.90 23.64
CA GLU A 114 12.97 -2.62 24.31
C GLU A 114 11.97 -1.77 23.52
N VAL A 115 10.94 -1.27 24.20
CA VAL A 115 9.87 -0.45 23.60
C VAL A 115 10.40 0.97 23.31
N PRO A 116 9.92 1.67 22.28
CA PRO A 116 10.13 3.12 22.16
C PRO A 116 9.61 3.85 23.39
N ASP A 117 10.40 4.80 23.89
CA ASP A 117 9.97 5.81 24.86
C ASP A 117 9.02 6.84 24.22
#